data_AF-A0AA38T741-F1
#
_entry.id   AF-A0AA38T741-F1
#
_cell.length_a   1.000
_cell.length_b   1.000
_cell.length_c   1.000
_cell.angle_alpha   90.00
_cell.angle_beta   90.00
_cell.angle_gamma   90.00
#
_symmetry.space_group_name_H-M   'P 1'
#
loop_
_entity.id
_entity.type
_entity.pdbx_description
1 polymer ?
#
loop_
_entity_poly.entity_id
_entity_poly.type
_entity_poly.pdbx_seq_one_letter_code
_entity_poly.pdbx_strand_id
1 'polypeptide(L)'
;MGTMLRLKQLSSSRSVVNLSSRRLFAGEDKVFSPATIPTRLTSNRFLNFYEIGNKDAIAKERARLKDEMNRGYFADMKELKEHGGKVGAANKVIIPAMAAVKFPQLEVNYSNGTSSKLPITSYGSDDELMTDSDIPKATLMCLSFRATSQVMIDSWSVPFAETFGGSEKVQLYEISFIESWLLSLTPIRKLLIRMLKKSKPQEKDGMLQRQIAYAFGDHYYFRKELKILNLLTGYMFLLDKFGRIRWQGFGLATEDELSSLLSCTSLLLEKE
;
A
#
# COMPACT_ATOMS: atom_id res chain seq x y z
N MET A 1 0.30 -51.65 44.64
CA MET A 1 1.56 -51.07 44.12
C MET A 1 1.29 -49.64 43.71
N GLY A 2 1.58 -48.69 44.61
CA GLY A 2 1.35 -47.27 44.39
C GLY A 2 2.60 -46.60 43.82
N THR A 3 2.43 -45.85 42.73
CA THR A 3 3.52 -45.09 42.10
C THR A 3 3.33 -43.61 42.41
N MET A 4 4.26 -43.11 43.22
CA MET A 4 4.32 -41.79 43.84
C MET A 4 4.75 -40.74 42.79
N LEU A 5 3.94 -39.69 42.61
CA LEU A 5 4.30 -38.51 41.82
C LEU A 5 5.34 -37.67 42.60
N ARG A 6 6.56 -37.59 42.07
CA ARG A 6 7.66 -36.80 42.64
C ARG A 6 7.64 -35.39 42.03
N LEU A 7 7.14 -34.42 42.80
CA LEU A 7 7.34 -32.99 42.54
C LEU A 7 8.86 -32.68 42.57
N LYS A 8 9.37 -32.02 41.53
CA LYS A 8 10.64 -31.29 41.58
C LYS A 8 10.35 -29.79 41.61
N GLN A 9 10.53 -29.21 42.79
CA GLN A 9 10.71 -27.77 42.96
C GLN A 9 12.06 -27.37 42.34
N LEU A 10 12.05 -26.30 41.55
CA LEU A 10 13.25 -25.55 41.17
C LEU A 10 13.05 -24.12 41.68
N SER A 11 13.54 -23.88 42.89
CA SER A 11 13.74 -22.56 43.46
C SER A 11 15.09 -22.01 43.02
N SER A 12 15.11 -20.85 42.38
CA SER A 12 16.34 -20.07 42.18
C SER A 12 16.01 -18.58 42.16
N SER A 13 16.27 -17.96 43.32
CA SER A 13 16.97 -16.68 43.49
C SER A 13 16.34 -15.42 42.89
N ARG A 14 15.53 -14.74 43.71
CA ARG A 14 15.32 -13.28 43.63
C ARG A 14 16.56 -12.57 44.18
N SER A 15 17.29 -11.83 43.36
CA SER A 15 18.28 -10.85 43.84
C SER A 15 17.60 -9.49 44.06
N VAL A 16 17.49 -9.15 45.33
CA VAL A 16 17.09 -7.83 45.85
C VAL A 16 18.30 -6.91 45.73
N VAL A 17 18.20 -5.82 44.98
CA VAL A 17 19.21 -4.76 44.96
C VAL A 17 18.87 -3.76 46.06
N ASN A 18 19.71 -3.74 47.09
CA ASN A 18 19.66 -2.80 48.20
C ASN A 18 20.07 -1.39 47.76
N LEU A 19 19.29 -0.41 48.21
CA LEU A 19 19.64 1.00 48.23
C LEU A 19 20.67 1.23 49.35
N SER A 20 21.83 1.80 49.05
CA SER A 20 22.65 2.44 50.07
C SER A 20 23.32 3.70 49.53
N SER A 21 22.94 4.80 50.16
CA SER A 21 23.43 6.15 49.97
C SER A 21 24.75 6.37 50.71
N ARG A 22 25.76 6.93 50.03
CA ARG A 22 26.80 7.75 50.68
C ARG A 22 27.46 8.69 49.65
N ARG A 23 27.32 9.99 49.91
CA ARG A 23 28.19 11.05 49.38
C ARG A 23 29.49 11.05 50.18
N LEU A 24 30.63 11.33 49.55
CA LEU A 24 31.74 12.12 50.11
C LEU A 24 32.61 12.66 48.95
N PHE A 25 33.22 13.81 49.20
CA PHE A 25 33.81 14.77 48.27
C PHE A 25 35.28 14.50 47.89
N ALA A 26 35.70 15.24 46.84
CA ALA A 26 37.02 15.86 46.61
C ALA A 26 38.00 15.18 45.62
N GLY A 27 38.52 15.98 44.69
CA GLY A 27 39.86 15.78 44.09
C GLY A 27 39.97 15.84 42.56
N GLU A 28 40.18 17.06 42.06
CA GLU A 28 41.08 17.46 40.95
C GLU A 28 40.87 17.02 39.48
N ASP A 29 40.62 18.07 38.70
CA ASP A 29 40.87 18.33 37.28
C ASP A 29 42.00 17.54 36.57
N LYS A 30 41.65 16.86 35.46
CA LYS A 30 42.26 17.07 34.13
C LYS A 30 41.52 16.31 33.01
N VAL A 31 40.95 17.10 32.11
CA VAL A 31 40.78 16.92 30.65
C VAL A 31 40.59 15.48 30.13
N PHE A 32 39.34 15.11 29.87
CA PHE A 32 38.95 14.38 28.66
C PHE A 32 37.45 14.62 28.44
N SER A 33 37.07 15.14 27.27
CA SER A 33 35.67 15.29 26.85
C SER A 33 35.10 13.90 26.54
N PRO A 34 33.89 13.55 27.04
CA PRO A 34 33.10 12.59 26.30
C PRO A 34 31.63 12.99 26.18
N ALA A 35 31.16 12.85 24.94
CA ALA A 35 29.80 12.49 24.57
C ALA A 35 28.69 13.44 25.02
N THR A 36 28.45 14.46 24.19
CA THR A 36 27.09 14.90 23.90
C THR A 36 26.29 13.65 23.49
N ILE A 37 25.43 13.15 24.37
CA ILE A 37 24.40 12.20 23.99
C ILE A 37 23.36 13.02 23.24
N PRO A 38 23.18 12.88 21.91
CA PRO A 38 22.03 13.47 21.28
C PRO A 38 20.84 12.56 21.65
N THR A 39 20.02 12.99 22.60
CA THR A 39 18.64 12.53 22.72
C THR A 39 17.88 12.97 21.47
N ARG A 40 18.14 12.29 20.35
CA ARG A 40 17.41 12.47 19.10
C ARG A 40 16.11 11.67 19.20
N LEU A 41 15.21 12.17 20.03
CA LEU A 41 13.83 11.70 20.11
C LEU A 41 13.05 12.29 18.93
N THR A 42 13.20 11.71 17.74
CA THR A 42 12.35 12.07 16.59
C THR A 42 11.23 11.05 16.46
N SER A 43 10.11 11.34 17.12
CA SER A 43 8.82 10.69 16.88
C SER A 43 7.82 11.77 16.45
N ASN A 44 7.79 12.06 15.15
CA ASN A 44 6.78 12.91 14.54
C ASN A 44 5.52 12.07 14.33
N ARG A 45 4.54 12.17 15.25
CA ARG A 45 3.10 12.00 14.91
C ARG A 45 2.08 12.21 16.04
N PHE A 46 2.47 12.44 17.30
CA PHE A 46 1.46 12.60 18.35
C PHE A 46 1.35 13.98 18.99
N LEU A 47 2.27 14.90 18.72
CA LEU A 47 2.13 16.29 19.15
C LEU A 47 2.77 17.22 18.12
N ASN A 48 2.08 17.47 17.01
CA ASN A 48 2.49 18.51 16.08
C ASN A 48 2.12 19.88 16.67
N PHE A 49 2.80 20.30 17.75
CA PHE A 49 2.50 21.56 18.45
C PHE A 49 2.64 22.80 17.54
N TYR A 50 3.35 22.68 16.42
CA TYR A 50 3.49 23.74 15.42
C TYR A 50 2.26 23.95 14.53
N GLU A 51 1.34 22.98 14.42
CA GLU A 51 0.07 23.15 13.69
C GLU A 51 -1.07 23.72 14.56
N ILE A 52 -0.86 23.82 15.87
CA ILE A 52 -1.87 24.31 16.84
C ILE A 52 -2.21 25.79 16.62
N GLY A 53 -1.37 26.56 15.91
CA GLY A 53 -1.60 27.98 15.62
C GLY A 53 -2.21 28.28 14.24
N ASN A 54 -2.23 27.32 13.30
CA ASN A 54 -2.69 27.58 11.94
C ASN A 54 -4.17 27.22 11.78
N LYS A 55 -5.04 28.24 11.88
CA LYS A 55 -6.50 28.09 11.79
C LYS A 55 -6.95 27.39 10.51
N ASP A 56 -6.27 27.63 9.39
CA ASP A 56 -6.65 27.07 8.09
C ASP A 56 -6.29 25.58 8.00
N ALA A 57 -5.13 25.18 8.51
CA ALA A 57 -4.73 23.77 8.59
C ALA A 57 -5.69 22.97 9.49
N ILE A 58 -6.06 23.54 10.65
CA ILE A 58 -7.03 22.92 11.57
C ILE A 58 -8.41 22.81 10.92
N ALA A 59 -8.87 23.85 10.22
CA ALA A 59 -10.16 23.82 9.53
C ALA A 59 -10.17 22.76 8.41
N LYS A 60 -9.08 22.64 7.66
CA LYS A 60 -8.91 21.62 6.62
C LYS A 60 -8.94 20.20 7.20
N GLU A 61 -8.22 19.96 8.28
CA GLU A 61 -8.23 18.66 8.97
C GLU A 61 -9.62 18.34 9.55
N ARG A 62 -10.31 19.32 10.14
CA ARG A 62 -11.70 19.13 10.59
C ARG A 62 -12.64 18.78 9.44
N ALA A 63 -12.50 19.42 8.28
CA ALA A 63 -13.28 19.10 7.09
C ALA A 63 -12.99 17.69 6.59
N ARG A 64 -11.72 17.28 6.58
CA ARG A 64 -11.29 15.92 6.23
C ARG A 64 -11.88 14.87 7.17
N LEU A 65 -11.72 15.06 8.48
CA LEU A 65 -12.28 14.15 9.49
C LEU A 65 -13.80 14.05 9.37
N LYS A 66 -14.48 15.17 9.13
CA LYS A 66 -15.93 15.18 8.91
C LYS A 66 -16.32 14.35 7.68
N ASP A 67 -15.59 14.49 6.57
CA ASP A 67 -15.82 13.70 5.37
C ASP A 67 -15.58 12.19 5.58
N GLU A 68 -14.49 11.81 6.24
CA GLU A 68 -14.21 10.40 6.56
C GLU A 68 -15.25 9.81 7.53
N MET A 69 -15.73 10.61 8.49
CA MET A 69 -16.81 10.19 9.40
C MET A 69 -18.16 10.06 8.70
N ASN A 70 -18.48 10.94 7.75
CA ASN A 70 -19.76 10.92 7.03
C ASN A 70 -19.95 9.62 6.23
N ARG A 71 -18.86 9.00 5.77
CA ARG A 71 -18.89 7.78 4.96
C ARG A 71 -18.46 6.53 5.74
N GLY A 72 -18.63 6.57 7.07
CA GLY A 72 -18.05 5.58 7.99
C GLY A 72 -18.22 4.11 7.58
N TYR A 73 -17.34 3.26 8.10
CA TYR A 73 -17.20 1.83 7.78
C TYR A 73 -18.52 1.03 7.62
N PHE A 74 -19.56 1.34 8.39
CA PHE A 74 -20.87 0.70 8.29
C PHE A 74 -21.60 0.99 6.97
N ALA A 75 -21.42 2.19 6.41
CA ALA A 75 -21.97 2.55 5.10
C ALA A 75 -21.31 1.72 3.99
N ASP A 76 -19.98 1.62 4.01
CA ASP A 76 -19.22 0.77 3.07
C ASP A 76 -19.67 -0.69 3.17
N MET A 77 -19.95 -1.17 4.38
CA MET A 77 -20.43 -2.54 4.60
C MET A 77 -21.84 -2.78 4.09
N LYS A 78 -22.73 -1.79 4.27
CA LYS A 78 -24.09 -1.83 3.74
C LYS A 78 -24.06 -1.87 2.20
N GLU A 79 -23.29 -0.98 1.58
CA GLU A 79 -23.14 -0.93 0.12
C GLU A 79 -22.53 -2.23 -0.43
N LEU A 80 -21.51 -2.79 0.25
CA LEU A 80 -20.94 -4.09 -0.12
C LEU A 80 -21.98 -5.20 -0.06
N LYS A 81 -22.85 -5.20 0.96
CA LYS A 81 -23.90 -6.21 1.11
C LYS A 81 -25.03 -6.04 0.09
N GLU A 82 -25.40 -4.82 -0.24
CA GLU A 82 -26.49 -4.50 -1.17
C GLU A 82 -26.09 -4.71 -2.63
N HIS A 83 -24.86 -4.35 -2.99
CA HIS A 83 -24.40 -4.34 -4.39
C HIS A 83 -23.23 -5.30 -4.66
N GLY A 84 -22.82 -6.12 -3.70
CA GLY A 84 -21.70 -7.06 -3.87
C GLY A 84 -20.35 -6.36 -4.12
N GLY A 85 -20.23 -5.08 -3.76
CA GLY A 85 -19.04 -4.27 -4.01
C GLY A 85 -19.02 -3.62 -5.39
N LYS A 86 -20.13 -3.65 -6.13
CA LYS A 86 -20.29 -2.87 -7.36
C LYS A 86 -20.65 -1.42 -7.03
N VAL A 87 -19.62 -0.58 -7.02
CA VAL A 87 -19.75 0.89 -6.84
C VAL A 87 -20.25 1.56 -8.14
N GLY A 88 -20.09 0.89 -9.28
CA GLY A 88 -20.57 1.33 -10.59
C GLY A 88 -20.32 0.27 -11.66
N ALA A 89 -20.85 0.50 -12.86
CA ALA A 89 -20.54 -0.34 -14.02
C ALA A 89 -19.12 -0.06 -14.52
N ALA A 90 -18.38 -1.10 -14.91
CA ALA A 90 -17.11 -0.90 -15.59
C ALA A 90 -17.32 -0.24 -16.97
N ASN A 91 -16.27 0.40 -17.47
CA ASN A 91 -16.32 0.99 -18.80
C ASN A 91 -16.50 -0.10 -19.87
N LYS A 92 -17.39 0.12 -20.83
CA LYS A 92 -17.57 -0.81 -21.95
C LYS A 92 -16.58 -0.58 -23.10
N VAL A 93 -16.17 0.68 -23.25
CA VAL A 93 -15.31 1.15 -24.34
C VAL A 93 -14.14 1.93 -23.75
N ILE A 94 -13.01 1.88 -24.43
CA ILE A 94 -11.81 2.63 -24.05
C ILE A 94 -12.07 4.14 -24.02
N ILE A 95 -11.61 4.80 -22.96
CA ILE A 95 -11.67 6.25 -22.83
C ILE A 95 -10.73 6.87 -23.87
N PRO A 96 -11.19 7.85 -24.68
CA PRO A 96 -10.32 8.58 -25.60
C PRO A 96 -9.18 9.29 -24.86
N ALA A 97 -7.99 9.30 -25.45
CA ALA A 97 -6.78 9.85 -24.82
C ALA A 97 -6.94 11.33 -24.39
N MET A 98 -7.74 12.12 -25.11
CA MET A 98 -8.04 13.52 -24.80
C MET A 98 -8.93 13.73 -23.57
N ALA A 99 -9.74 12.73 -23.20
CA ALA A 99 -10.62 12.76 -22.04
C ALA A 99 -10.05 11.96 -20.85
N ALA A 100 -8.94 11.26 -21.07
CA ALA A 100 -8.32 10.39 -20.08
C ALA A 100 -7.60 11.20 -19.00
N VAL A 101 -7.93 10.91 -17.74
CA VAL A 101 -7.30 11.54 -16.57
C VAL A 101 -5.97 10.83 -16.27
N LYS A 102 -4.95 11.57 -15.85
CA LYS A 102 -3.66 10.99 -15.44
C LYS A 102 -3.81 10.27 -14.11
N PHE A 103 -3.24 9.07 -13.99
CA PHE A 103 -3.20 8.37 -12.71
C PHE A 103 -2.22 9.10 -11.76
N PRO A 104 -2.63 9.40 -10.52
CA PRO A 104 -1.79 10.13 -9.57
C PRO A 104 -0.58 9.32 -9.15
N GLN A 105 0.56 9.99 -8.97
CA GLN A 105 1.80 9.32 -8.61
C GLN A 105 1.70 8.68 -7.22
N LEU A 106 2.04 7.40 -7.13
CA LEU A 106 1.92 6.59 -5.92
C LEU A 106 3.27 5.96 -5.58
N GLU A 107 3.76 6.20 -4.36
CA GLU A 107 4.93 5.49 -3.84
C GLU A 107 4.53 4.11 -3.33
N VAL A 108 5.16 3.07 -3.88
CA VAL A 108 4.88 1.69 -3.52
C VAL A 108 6.13 0.97 -3.05
N ASN A 109 5.92 -0.09 -2.29
CA ASN A 109 6.95 -0.96 -1.74
C ASN A 109 6.78 -2.37 -2.21
N TYR A 110 7.88 -3.04 -2.53
CA TYR A 110 7.86 -4.43 -2.91
C TYR A 110 8.36 -5.32 -1.78
N SER A 111 8.06 -6.62 -1.87
CA SER A 111 8.47 -7.63 -0.89
C SER A 111 10.00 -7.80 -0.79
N ASN A 112 10.75 -7.38 -1.82
CA ASN A 112 12.21 -7.37 -1.82
C ASN A 112 12.80 -6.20 -0.98
N GLY A 113 11.96 -5.26 -0.51
CA GLY A 113 12.36 -4.08 0.24
C GLY A 113 12.70 -2.86 -0.62
N THR A 114 12.59 -2.95 -1.94
CA THR A 114 12.72 -1.79 -2.83
C THR A 114 11.42 -0.99 -2.85
N SER A 115 11.53 0.29 -3.20
CA SER A 115 10.40 1.19 -3.40
C SER A 115 10.52 1.86 -4.76
N SER A 116 9.39 2.07 -5.43
CA SER A 116 9.32 2.81 -6.70
C SER A 116 8.11 3.73 -6.69
N LYS A 117 8.05 4.65 -7.67
CA LYS A 117 6.87 5.46 -7.92
C LYS A 117 6.14 4.91 -9.13
N LEU A 118 4.84 4.64 -8.98
CA LEU A 118 3.94 4.22 -10.04
C LEU A 118 3.02 5.38 -10.46
N PRO A 119 2.53 5.40 -11.72
CA PRO A 119 2.90 4.51 -12.81
C PRO A 119 4.30 4.83 -13.34
N ILE A 120 4.99 3.81 -13.84
CA ILE A 120 6.22 3.99 -14.62
C ILE A 120 5.77 4.55 -15.97
N THR A 121 6.21 5.76 -16.30
CA THR A 121 5.80 6.46 -17.53
C THR A 121 7.02 6.99 -18.27
N SER A 122 6.87 7.20 -19.58
CA SER A 122 7.92 7.70 -20.47
C SER A 122 8.47 9.08 -20.12
N TYR A 123 7.81 9.86 -19.27
CA TYR A 123 8.13 11.27 -18.99
C TYR A 123 8.52 11.51 -17.51
N GLY A 124 8.75 10.46 -16.71
CA GLY A 124 8.71 10.54 -15.26
C GLY A 124 9.98 10.18 -14.48
N SER A 125 11.08 9.78 -15.12
CA SER A 125 12.37 9.63 -14.45
C SER A 125 13.27 10.82 -14.79
N ASP A 126 13.70 11.57 -13.77
CA ASP A 126 14.71 12.63 -13.90
C ASP A 126 16.10 12.06 -14.28
N ASP A 127 16.25 10.73 -14.27
CA ASP A 127 17.40 9.99 -14.78
C ASP A 127 16.98 9.14 -15.99
N GLU A 128 17.70 9.35 -17.09
CA GLU A 128 17.81 8.54 -18.30
C GLU A 128 16.54 8.25 -19.12
N LEU A 129 16.65 8.57 -20.41
CA LEU A 129 15.70 8.22 -21.47
C LEU A 129 15.54 6.69 -21.50
N MET A 130 14.52 6.17 -20.81
CA MET A 130 14.01 4.83 -21.07
C MET A 130 13.69 4.73 -22.56
N THR A 131 14.25 3.73 -23.24
CA THR A 131 13.94 3.54 -24.66
C THR A 131 12.43 3.25 -24.80
N ASP A 132 11.79 3.69 -25.88
CA ASP A 132 10.33 3.48 -26.10
C ASP A 132 9.96 1.99 -26.06
N SER A 133 10.95 1.11 -26.21
CA SER A 133 10.84 -0.35 -26.11
C SER A 133 10.71 -0.88 -24.68
N ASP A 134 11.25 -0.19 -23.67
CA ASP A 134 11.27 -0.65 -22.27
C ASP A 134 10.01 -0.22 -21.49
N ILE A 135 9.23 0.71 -22.05
CA ILE A 135 8.03 1.24 -21.41
C ILE A 135 6.85 0.33 -21.73
N PRO A 136 6.11 -0.16 -20.72
CA PRO A 136 4.92 -0.96 -20.95
C PRO A 136 3.89 -0.14 -21.74
N LYS A 137 3.32 -0.74 -22.80
CA LYS A 137 2.26 -0.12 -23.60
C LYS A 137 0.95 -0.02 -22.82
N ALA A 138 0.68 -1.04 -21.99
CA ALA A 138 -0.51 -1.11 -21.15
C ALA A 138 -0.17 -1.63 -19.76
N THR A 139 -0.73 -1.00 -18.73
CA THR A 139 -0.52 -1.40 -17.34
C THR A 139 -1.86 -1.52 -16.62
N LEU A 140 -2.18 -2.71 -16.12
CA LEU A 140 -3.34 -2.91 -15.26
C LEU A 140 -2.96 -2.68 -13.79
N MET A 141 -3.59 -1.70 -13.16
CA MET A 141 -3.46 -1.38 -11.74
C MET A 141 -4.69 -1.90 -10.99
N CYS A 142 -4.48 -2.88 -10.13
CA CYS A 142 -5.48 -3.46 -9.24
C CYS A 142 -5.26 -2.92 -7.83
N LEU A 143 -6.19 -2.11 -7.31
CA LEU A 143 -6.08 -1.47 -6.00
C LEU A 143 -6.97 -2.16 -4.98
N SER A 144 -6.38 -2.56 -3.84
CA SER A 144 -7.10 -3.12 -2.69
C SER A 144 -6.78 -2.34 -1.41
N PHE A 145 -7.80 -1.88 -0.70
CA PHE A 145 -7.63 -1.18 0.59
C PHE A 145 -7.84 -2.11 1.79
N ARG A 146 -8.48 -3.25 1.55
CA ARG A 146 -8.83 -4.23 2.58
C ARG A 146 -8.65 -5.63 2.02
N ALA A 147 -8.32 -6.58 2.90
CA ALA A 147 -8.15 -7.98 2.50
C ALA A 147 -9.43 -8.59 1.89
N THR A 148 -10.60 -8.06 2.23
CA THR A 148 -11.91 -8.49 1.69
C THR A 148 -12.03 -8.27 0.19
N SER A 149 -11.33 -7.29 -0.38
CA SER A 149 -11.37 -7.02 -1.82
C SER A 149 -10.45 -7.94 -2.62
N GLN A 150 -9.63 -8.80 -1.99
CA GLN A 150 -8.68 -9.64 -2.71
C GLN A 150 -9.39 -10.59 -3.70
N VAL A 151 -10.50 -11.20 -3.29
CA VAL A 151 -11.31 -12.06 -4.17
C VAL A 151 -11.82 -11.29 -5.39
N MET A 152 -12.15 -10.01 -5.20
CA MET A 152 -12.53 -9.14 -6.32
C MET A 152 -11.35 -8.95 -7.26
N ILE A 153 -10.18 -8.57 -6.73
CA ILE A 153 -8.97 -8.37 -7.53
C ILE A 153 -8.61 -9.63 -8.32
N ASP A 154 -8.60 -10.80 -7.67
CA ASP A 154 -8.26 -12.07 -8.30
C ASP A 154 -9.19 -12.41 -9.47
N SER A 155 -10.48 -12.04 -9.39
CA SER A 155 -11.44 -12.27 -10.48
C SER A 155 -11.11 -11.50 -11.78
N TRP A 156 -10.31 -10.43 -11.69
CA TRP A 156 -9.81 -9.68 -12.86
C TRP A 156 -8.37 -10.05 -13.20
N SER A 157 -7.51 -10.15 -12.18
CA SER A 157 -6.07 -10.24 -12.38
C SER A 157 -5.62 -11.63 -12.82
N VAL A 158 -6.29 -12.70 -12.41
CA VAL A 158 -5.98 -14.07 -12.86
C VAL A 158 -6.24 -14.22 -14.37
N PRO A 159 -7.45 -13.95 -14.90
CA PRO A 159 -7.70 -14.13 -16.34
C PRO A 159 -6.90 -13.14 -17.20
N PHE A 160 -6.65 -11.94 -16.68
CA PHE A 160 -5.80 -10.95 -17.37
C PHE A 160 -4.35 -11.42 -17.50
N ALA A 161 -3.76 -11.95 -16.43
CA ALA A 161 -2.41 -12.49 -16.45
C ALA A 161 -2.29 -13.74 -17.35
N GLU A 162 -3.31 -14.58 -17.38
CA GLU A 162 -3.39 -15.74 -18.28
C GLU A 162 -3.44 -15.31 -19.75
N THR A 163 -4.24 -14.28 -20.08
CA THR A 163 -4.42 -13.80 -21.46
C THR A 163 -3.18 -13.11 -22.01
N PHE A 164 -2.56 -12.24 -21.21
CA PHE A 164 -1.42 -11.43 -21.66
C PHE A 164 -0.07 -11.98 -21.21
N GLY A 165 -0.04 -13.20 -20.66
CA GLY A 165 1.13 -13.88 -20.04
C GLY A 165 2.44 -13.77 -20.81
N GLY A 166 2.37 -13.86 -22.14
CA GLY A 166 3.53 -13.82 -23.03
C GLY A 166 3.92 -12.43 -23.55
N SER A 167 3.26 -11.34 -23.10
CA SER A 167 3.55 -9.99 -23.58
C SER A 167 4.40 -9.20 -22.60
N GLU A 168 5.65 -8.90 -22.97
CA GLU A 168 6.52 -8.00 -22.19
C GLU A 168 6.02 -6.55 -22.18
N LYS A 169 5.12 -6.20 -23.10
CA LYS A 169 4.53 -4.86 -23.24
C LYS A 169 3.37 -4.60 -22.28
N VAL A 170 2.95 -5.61 -21.51
CA VAL A 170 1.85 -5.53 -20.55
C VAL A 170 2.39 -5.72 -19.14
N GLN A 171 1.96 -4.88 -18.20
CA GLN A 171 2.29 -5.04 -16.79
C GLN A 171 1.02 -5.16 -15.94
N LEU A 172 1.10 -5.96 -14.87
CA LEU A 172 0.05 -6.15 -13.90
C LEU A 172 0.57 -5.83 -12.51
N TYR A 173 -0.02 -4.81 -11.87
CA TYR A 173 0.28 -4.42 -10.49
C TYR A 173 -0.91 -4.70 -9.59
N GLU A 174 -0.66 -5.41 -8.49
CA GLU A 174 -1.60 -5.52 -7.38
C GLU A 174 -1.10 -4.69 -6.20
N ILE A 175 -1.81 -3.61 -5.93
CA ILE A 175 -1.41 -2.62 -4.94
C ILE A 175 -2.31 -2.74 -3.72
N SER A 176 -1.73 -3.24 -2.63
CA SER A 176 -2.39 -3.31 -1.32
C SER A 176 -2.09 -2.07 -0.49
N PHE A 177 -3.12 -1.31 -0.15
CA PHE A 177 -3.02 -0.13 0.70
C PHE A 177 -3.07 -0.53 2.18
N ILE A 178 -2.08 -0.06 2.93
CA ILE A 178 -1.95 -0.27 4.37
C ILE A 178 -2.06 1.11 5.03
N GLU A 179 -3.30 1.49 5.33
CA GLU A 179 -3.63 2.83 5.82
C GLU A 179 -3.41 2.99 7.33
N SER A 180 -3.15 1.89 8.04
CA SER A 180 -2.89 1.96 9.47
C SER A 180 -1.60 2.75 9.74
N TRP A 181 -1.74 3.85 10.48
CA TRP A 181 -0.63 4.72 10.85
C TRP A 181 0.48 3.97 11.59
N LEU A 182 0.11 3.01 12.44
CA LEU A 182 1.03 2.17 13.20
C LEU A 182 1.83 1.28 12.25
N LEU A 183 1.15 0.64 11.30
CA LEU A 183 1.78 -0.25 10.31
C LEU A 183 2.64 0.52 9.30
N SER A 184 2.43 1.84 9.19
CA SER A 184 3.21 2.74 8.35
C SER A 184 4.53 3.18 9.00
N LEU A 185 4.74 2.94 10.29
CA LEU A 185 6.01 3.25 10.95
C LEU A 185 7.14 2.42 10.35
N THR A 186 8.27 3.06 10.03
CA THR A 186 9.42 2.42 9.36
C THR A 186 9.85 1.06 9.93
N PRO A 187 10.02 0.86 11.26
CA PRO A 187 10.40 -0.44 11.78
C PRO A 187 9.33 -1.51 11.56
N ILE A 188 8.05 -1.13 11.66
CA ILE A 188 6.91 -2.04 11.47
C ILE A 188 6.71 -2.35 9.98
N ARG A 189 6.77 -1.34 9.10
CA ARG A 189 6.78 -1.51 7.64
C ARG A 189 7.84 -2.51 7.19
N LYS A 190 9.09 -2.36 7.68
CA LYS A 190 10.18 -3.29 7.37
C LYS A 190 9.89 -4.71 7.85
N LEU A 191 9.31 -4.86 9.05
CA LEU A 191 8.93 -6.16 9.59
C LEU A 191 7.81 -6.82 8.76
N LEU A 192 6.77 -6.07 8.40
CA LEU A 192 5.66 -6.55 7.57
C LEU A 192 6.14 -7.03 6.20
N ILE A 193 6.93 -6.22 5.51
CA ILE A 193 7.53 -6.58 4.21
C ILE A 193 8.36 -7.87 4.34
N ARG A 194 9.14 -8.00 5.43
CA ARG A 194 9.94 -9.21 5.70
C ARG A 194 9.07 -10.46 5.95
N MET A 195 7.92 -10.31 6.60
CA MET A 195 6.97 -11.41 6.80
C MET A 195 6.31 -11.82 5.48
N LEU A 196 5.88 -10.84 4.68
CA LEU A 196 5.23 -11.06 3.38
C LEU A 196 6.19 -11.66 2.34
N LYS A 197 7.49 -11.37 2.45
CA LYS A 197 8.52 -12.04 1.64
C LYS A 197 8.55 -13.57 1.85
N LYS A 198 8.21 -14.05 3.06
CA LYS A 198 8.25 -15.49 3.37
C LYS A 198 7.03 -16.26 2.84
N SER A 199 5.93 -15.57 2.54
CA SER A 199 4.65 -16.21 2.21
C SER A 199 4.37 -16.33 0.71
N LYS A 200 5.30 -15.97 -0.18
CA LYS A 200 5.08 -16.10 -1.63
C LYS A 200 5.24 -17.57 -2.06
N PRO A 201 4.21 -18.21 -2.64
CA PRO A 201 4.40 -19.44 -3.39
C PRO A 201 5.22 -19.14 -4.65
N GLN A 202 6.08 -20.09 -5.01
CA GLN A 202 6.96 -20.05 -6.16
C GLN A 202 6.13 -19.84 -7.44
N GLU A 203 6.26 -18.66 -8.05
CA GLU A 203 5.61 -18.30 -9.32
C GLU A 203 6.13 -19.24 -10.43
N LYS A 204 5.20 -19.82 -11.21
CA LYS A 204 5.53 -20.71 -12.34
C LYS A 204 6.10 -19.88 -13.49
N ASP A 205 7.19 -20.38 -14.05
CA ASP A 205 7.88 -19.81 -15.21
C ASP A 205 6.92 -19.66 -16.40
N GLY A 206 6.81 -18.47 -16.98
CA GLY A 206 6.03 -18.20 -18.21
C GLY A 206 4.67 -17.48 -18.09
N MET A 207 4.20 -17.12 -16.89
CA MET A 207 3.02 -16.25 -16.71
C MET A 207 3.45 -14.80 -16.48
N LEU A 208 2.62 -13.83 -16.91
CA LEU A 208 2.81 -12.41 -16.58
C LEU A 208 3.03 -12.28 -15.08
N GLN A 209 4.20 -11.79 -14.68
CA GLN A 209 4.53 -11.66 -13.27
C GLN A 209 3.62 -10.61 -12.62
N ARG A 210 2.70 -11.08 -11.79
CA ARG A 210 1.85 -10.24 -10.94
C ARG A 210 2.73 -9.52 -9.94
N GLN A 211 2.93 -8.23 -10.16
CA GLN A 211 3.77 -7.40 -9.31
C GLN A 211 2.96 -6.93 -8.09
N ILE A 212 3.10 -7.65 -6.98
CA ILE A 212 2.47 -7.29 -5.71
C ILE A 212 3.28 -6.16 -5.05
N ALA A 213 2.61 -5.03 -4.80
CA ALA A 213 3.19 -3.85 -4.19
C ALA A 213 2.31 -3.33 -3.03
N TYR A 214 2.92 -2.58 -2.12
CA TYR A 214 2.29 -2.11 -0.89
C TYR A 214 2.45 -0.60 -0.75
N ALA A 215 1.32 0.09 -0.60
CA ALA A 215 1.27 1.52 -0.36
C ALA A 215 0.99 1.78 1.13
N PHE A 216 1.96 2.33 1.85
CA PHE A 216 1.86 2.57 3.30
C PHE A 216 1.57 4.03 3.58
N GLY A 217 0.62 4.31 4.48
CA GLY A 217 0.34 5.66 4.97
C GLY A 217 -1.06 6.16 4.65
N ASP A 218 -1.23 7.47 4.76
CA ASP A 218 -2.51 8.12 4.49
C ASP A 218 -2.64 8.43 2.99
N HIS A 219 -3.66 7.86 2.37
CA HIS A 219 -3.95 8.00 0.94
C HIS A 219 -5.24 8.79 0.70
N TYR A 220 -5.72 9.58 1.68
CA TYR A 220 -6.98 10.32 1.57
C TYR A 220 -7.09 11.12 0.26
N TYR A 221 -6.08 11.94 -0.07
CA TYR A 221 -6.12 12.76 -1.28
C TYR A 221 -6.07 11.94 -2.56
N PHE A 222 -5.24 10.89 -2.61
CA PHE A 222 -5.17 9.93 -3.71
C PHE A 222 -6.54 9.27 -3.95
N ARG A 223 -7.22 8.85 -2.87
CA ARG A 223 -8.57 8.28 -2.94
C ARG A 223 -9.58 9.27 -3.51
N LYS A 224 -9.53 10.55 -3.11
CA LYS A 224 -10.45 11.57 -3.62
C LYS A 224 -10.23 11.88 -5.10
N GLU A 225 -8.98 11.93 -5.55
CA GLU A 225 -8.65 12.17 -6.95
C GLU A 225 -9.16 11.05 -7.87
N LEU A 226 -9.02 9.79 -7.44
CA LEU A 226 -9.55 8.62 -8.16
C LEU A 226 -11.02 8.32 -7.87
N LYS A 227 -11.71 9.18 -7.09
CA LYS A 227 -13.11 8.99 -6.68
C LYS A 227 -13.36 7.62 -6.05
N ILE A 228 -12.42 7.15 -5.23
CA ILE A 228 -12.53 5.90 -4.47
C ILE A 228 -13.54 6.14 -3.35
N LEU A 229 -14.64 5.39 -3.44
CA LEU A 229 -15.83 5.60 -2.65
C LEU A 229 -15.88 4.64 -1.46
N ASN A 230 -15.80 3.33 -1.76
CA ASN A 230 -15.89 2.25 -0.79
C ASN A 230 -14.54 1.55 -0.63
N LEU A 231 -14.00 1.46 0.58
CA LEU A 231 -12.67 0.86 0.83
C LEU A 231 -12.69 -0.68 0.84
N LEU A 232 -13.86 -1.29 0.91
CA LEU A 232 -14.02 -2.74 0.87
C LEU A 232 -14.11 -3.29 -0.56
N THR A 233 -14.21 -2.38 -1.54
CA THR A 233 -14.30 -2.69 -2.96
C THR A 233 -12.92 -2.71 -3.61
N GLY A 234 -12.69 -3.65 -4.54
CA GLY A 234 -11.52 -3.66 -5.41
C GLY A 234 -11.71 -2.73 -6.61
N TYR A 235 -10.67 -1.98 -6.98
CA TYR A 235 -10.68 -1.05 -8.11
C TYR A 235 -9.66 -1.48 -9.14
N MET A 236 -10.05 -1.48 -10.41
CA MET A 236 -9.19 -1.85 -11.52
C MET A 236 -9.07 -0.67 -12.47
N PHE A 237 -7.84 -0.26 -12.78
CA PHE A 237 -7.56 0.83 -13.71
C PHE A 237 -6.58 0.36 -14.78
N LEU A 238 -6.98 0.44 -16.05
CA LEU A 238 -6.08 0.19 -17.18
C LEU A 238 -5.43 1.51 -17.58
N LEU A 239 -4.10 1.54 -17.57
CA LEU A 239 -3.30 2.70 -17.94
C LEU A 239 -2.67 2.50 -19.32
N ASP A 240 -2.51 3.59 -20.07
CA ASP A 240 -1.65 3.60 -21.26
C ASP A 240 -0.18 3.90 -20.90
N LYS A 241 0.70 3.86 -21.91
CA LYS A 241 2.14 4.20 -21.80
C LYS A 241 2.45 5.57 -21.16
N PHE A 242 1.48 6.48 -21.15
CA PHE A 242 1.62 7.82 -20.56
C PHE A 242 1.07 7.89 -19.13
N GLY A 243 0.60 6.77 -18.57
CA GLY A 243 0.00 6.69 -17.24
C GLY A 243 -1.41 7.31 -17.16
N ARG A 244 -2.12 7.42 -18.28
CA ARG A 244 -3.51 7.91 -18.28
C ARG A 244 -4.48 6.76 -18.13
N ILE A 245 -5.55 6.96 -17.36
CA ILE A 245 -6.59 5.96 -17.14
C ILE A 245 -7.44 5.85 -18.41
N ARG A 246 -7.37 4.69 -19.06
CA ARG A 246 -8.07 4.39 -20.32
C ARG A 246 -9.28 3.49 -20.12
N TRP A 247 -9.35 2.79 -19.00
CA TRP A 247 -10.48 1.96 -18.63
C TRP A 247 -10.51 1.79 -17.11
N GLN A 248 -11.69 1.57 -16.55
CA GLN A 248 -11.91 1.39 -15.12
C GLN A 248 -12.98 0.33 -14.87
N GLY A 249 -12.82 -0.42 -13.77
CA GLY A 249 -13.75 -1.41 -13.29
C GLY A 249 -13.75 -1.47 -11.77
N PHE A 250 -14.80 -2.09 -11.21
CA PHE A 250 -15.06 -2.11 -9.77
C PHE A 250 -15.65 -3.45 -9.35
N GLY A 251 -15.35 -3.89 -8.12
CA GLY A 251 -15.98 -5.06 -7.52
C GLY A 251 -15.60 -6.38 -8.19
N LEU A 252 -16.45 -7.41 -8.08
CA LEU A 252 -16.25 -8.71 -8.74
C LEU A 252 -16.38 -8.59 -10.26
N ALA A 253 -15.52 -9.26 -11.02
CA ALA A 253 -15.60 -9.29 -12.47
C ALA A 253 -16.86 -10.01 -12.96
N THR A 254 -17.55 -9.40 -13.91
CA THR A 254 -18.52 -10.11 -14.76
C THR A 254 -17.85 -10.46 -16.09
N GLU A 255 -18.37 -11.47 -16.78
CA GLU A 255 -17.81 -11.93 -18.07
C GLU A 255 -17.79 -10.80 -19.12
N ASP A 256 -18.85 -9.98 -19.17
CA ASP A 256 -18.95 -8.83 -20.06
C ASP A 256 -17.89 -7.75 -19.77
N GLU A 257 -17.64 -7.46 -18.49
CA GLU A 257 -16.63 -6.46 -18.14
C GLU A 257 -15.21 -7.00 -18.32
N LEU A 258 -15.00 -8.29 -18.08
CA LEU A 258 -13.71 -8.94 -18.32
C LEU A 258 -13.38 -8.94 -19.82
N SER A 259 -14.33 -9.33 -20.66
CA SER A 259 -14.16 -9.27 -22.12
C SER A 259 -13.91 -7.84 -22.61
N SER A 260 -14.58 -6.84 -22.02
CA SER A 260 -14.31 -5.43 -22.29
C SER A 260 -12.88 -5.01 -21.90
N LEU A 261 -12.40 -5.40 -20.71
CA LEU A 261 -11.04 -5.13 -20.25
C LEU A 261 -9.99 -5.73 -21.20
N LEU A 262 -10.14 -7.02 -21.55
CA LEU A 262 -9.22 -7.70 -22.46
C LEU A 262 -9.22 -7.03 -23.84
N SER A 263 -10.41 -6.75 -24.39
CA SER A 263 -10.55 -6.07 -25.69
C SER A 263 -9.91 -4.68 -25.69
N CYS A 264 -10.15 -3.88 -24.64
CA CYS A 264 -9.55 -2.55 -24.51
C CYS A 264 -8.02 -2.61 -24.38
N THR A 265 -7.50 -3.66 -23.73
CA THR A 265 -6.06 -3.87 -23.59
C THR A 265 -5.43 -4.23 -24.93
N SER A 266 -6.02 -5.13 -25.70
CA SER A 266 -5.55 -5.45 -27.06
C SER A 266 -5.52 -4.20 -27.95
N LEU A 267 -6.55 -3.35 -27.87
CA LEU A 267 -6.58 -2.07 -28.61
C LEU A 267 -5.46 -1.10 -28.21
N LEU A 268 -4.99 -1.12 -26.96
CA LEU A 268 -3.84 -0.32 -26.54
C LEU A 268 -2.51 -0.89 -27.04
N LEU A 269 -2.43 -2.20 -27.25
CA LEU A 269 -1.25 -2.87 -27.78
C LEU A 269 -1.09 -2.68 -29.29
N GLU A 270 -2.22 -2.64 -30.02
CA GLU A 270 -2.29 -2.44 -31.47
C GLU A 270 -2.03 -0.99 -31.90
N LYS A 271 -2.43 0.01 -31.09
CA LYS A 271 -2.21 1.42 -31.40
C LYS A 271 -0.73 1.78 -31.23
N GLU A 272 -0.02 1.80 -32.35
CA GLU A 272 1.31 2.44 -32.54
C GLU A 272 1.16 3.87 -33.06
#